data_AF-A0A0A0CX72-F1
#
_entry.id   AF-A0A0A0CX72-F1
#
_cell.length_a   1.000
_cell.length_b   1.000
_cell.length_c   1.000
_cell.angle_alpha   90.00
_cell.angle_beta   90.00
_cell.angle_gamma   90.00
#
_symmetry.space_group_name_H-M   'P 1'
#
loop_
_entity.id
_entity.type
_entity.pdbx_description
1 polymer ?
#
loop_
_entity_poly.entity_id
_entity_poly.type
_entity_poly.pdbx_seq_one_letter_code
_entity_poly.pdbx_strand_id
1 'polypeptide(L)'
;MSLSLDHVVIAVRDLDRTVADYRALGFTVAPGGEHTHGASHNALIVFADGAYIELIAFRRPNPEFRWWRVLDQAGDGLVDFALLPGDIAADVAAAKARGLALEGPTDGGRLRPDGERLEWRTAR
;
A
#
# COMPACT_ATOMS: atom_id res chain seq x y z
N MET A 1 16.15 6.60 -15.73
CA MET A 1 15.74 5.66 -14.67
C MET A 1 14.29 5.31 -14.93
N SER A 2 13.98 4.05 -15.20
CA SER A 2 12.60 3.57 -15.27
C SER A 2 12.21 3.07 -13.88
N LEU A 3 11.13 3.62 -13.33
CA LEU A 3 10.52 3.07 -12.12
C LEU A 3 9.46 2.06 -12.55
N SER A 4 9.50 0.85 -12.01
CA SER A 4 8.41 -0.13 -12.20
C SER A 4 7.27 0.15 -11.24
N LEU A 5 6.07 -0.32 -11.57
CA LEU A 5 4.97 -0.32 -10.62
C LEU A 5 5.29 -1.32 -9.51
N ASP A 6 5.19 -0.89 -8.25
CA ASP A 6 5.25 -1.79 -7.09
C ASP A 6 3.84 -2.30 -6.78
N HIS A 7 2.91 -1.37 -6.53
CA HIS A 7 1.52 -1.72 -6.28
C HIS A 7 0.56 -0.58 -6.53
N VAL A 8 -0.72 -0.94 -6.60
CA VAL A 8 -1.86 -0.01 -6.49
C VAL A 8 -2.63 -0.30 -5.21
N VAL A 9 -3.21 0.75 -4.61
CA VAL A 9 -3.93 0.66 -3.34
C VAL A 9 -5.41 0.91 -3.57
N ILE A 10 -6.25 -0.06 -3.23
CA ILE A 10 -7.71 0.04 -3.26
C ILE A 10 -8.20 0.04 -1.81
N ALA A 11 -8.77 1.16 -1.38
CA ALA A 11 -9.41 1.25 -0.07
C ALA A 11 -10.85 0.75 -0.14
N VAL A 12 -11.26 -0.05 0.83
CA VAL A 12 -12.60 -0.64 0.93
C VAL A 12 -13.15 -0.54 2.35
N ARG A 13 -14.48 -0.53 2.47
CA ARG A 13 -15.17 -0.53 3.78
C ARG A 13 -15.17 -1.90 4.45
N ASP A 14 -15.24 -2.98 3.67
CA ASP A 14 -15.35 -4.34 4.17
C ASP A 14 -14.35 -5.25 3.44
N LEU A 15 -13.18 -5.46 4.09
CA LEU A 15 -12.10 -6.24 3.49
C LEU A 15 -12.49 -7.70 3.26
N ASP A 16 -13.22 -8.33 4.17
CA ASP A 16 -13.57 -9.75 4.07
C ASP A 16 -14.53 -9.99 2.90
N ARG A 17 -15.51 -9.11 2.73
CA ARG A 17 -16.40 -9.12 1.57
C ARG A 17 -15.63 -8.90 0.28
N THR A 18 -14.78 -7.87 0.21
CA THR A 18 -13.96 -7.59 -0.98
C THR A 18 -13.06 -8.78 -1.33
N VAL A 19 -12.42 -9.41 -0.34
CA VAL A 19 -11.61 -10.62 -0.54
C VAL A 19 -12.44 -11.75 -1.17
N ALA A 20 -13.67 -11.96 -0.70
CA ALA A 20 -14.58 -12.95 -1.28
C ALA A 20 -14.94 -12.61 -2.73
N ASP A 21 -15.24 -11.35 -3.02
CA ASP A 21 -15.59 -10.88 -4.37
C ASP A 21 -14.42 -11.09 -5.35
N TYR A 22 -13.20 -10.70 -4.98
CA TYR A 22 -12.01 -10.91 -5.84
C TYR A 22 -11.67 -12.40 -6.03
N ARG A 23 -11.87 -13.24 -5.01
CA ARG A 23 -11.74 -14.69 -5.15
C ARG A 23 -12.76 -15.27 -6.11
N ALA A 24 -14.01 -14.79 -6.09
CA ALA A 24 -15.04 -15.20 -7.03
C ALA A 24 -14.72 -14.77 -8.48
N LEU A 25 -13.99 -13.68 -8.66
CA LEU A 25 -13.45 -13.25 -9.95
C LEU A 25 -12.24 -14.09 -10.44
N GLY A 26 -11.74 -15.02 -9.61
CA GLY A 26 -10.63 -15.91 -9.96
C GLY A 26 -9.25 -15.44 -9.51
N PHE A 27 -9.16 -14.35 -8.73
CA PHE A 27 -7.88 -13.94 -8.16
C PHE A 27 -7.48 -14.80 -6.96
N THR A 28 -6.18 -15.06 -6.84
CA THR A 28 -5.61 -15.56 -5.59
C THR A 28 -5.37 -14.38 -4.65
N VAL A 29 -6.13 -14.33 -3.55
CA VAL A 29 -6.04 -13.25 -2.55
C VAL A 29 -5.40 -13.80 -1.28
N ALA A 30 -4.20 -13.30 -0.98
CA ALA A 30 -3.41 -13.68 0.19
C ALA A 30 -3.73 -12.75 1.38
N PRO A 31 -3.79 -13.27 2.62
CA PRO A 31 -3.91 -12.43 3.80
C PRO A 31 -2.68 -11.53 3.92
N GLY A 32 -2.91 -10.25 4.20
CA GLY A 32 -1.85 -9.29 4.46
C GLY A 32 -1.54 -9.20 5.95
N GLY A 33 -1.63 -8.01 6.53
CA GLY A 33 -1.56 -7.81 7.97
C GLY A 33 -1.94 -6.40 8.37
N GLU A 34 -1.43 -5.94 9.51
CA GLU A 34 -1.89 -4.70 10.13
C GLU A 34 -0.88 -3.56 9.99
N HIS A 35 -1.38 -2.35 9.75
CA HIS A 35 -0.60 -1.12 9.64
C HIS A 35 -0.98 -0.10 10.70
N THR A 36 -0.04 0.82 11.00
CA THR A 36 -0.26 1.97 11.90
C THR A 36 -0.81 1.56 13.27
N HIS A 37 -0.14 0.61 13.93
CA HIS A 37 -0.57 0.07 15.24
C HIS A 37 -1.99 -0.50 15.23
N GLY A 38 -2.38 -1.20 14.15
CA GLY A 38 -3.70 -1.85 14.03
C GLY A 38 -4.82 -0.94 13.52
N ALA A 39 -4.52 0.27 13.04
CA ALA A 39 -5.55 1.17 12.52
C ALA A 39 -6.12 0.70 11.17
N SER A 40 -5.30 0.03 10.35
CA SER A 40 -5.74 -0.58 9.09
C SER A 40 -5.21 -2.00 8.95
N HIS A 41 -5.88 -2.78 8.12
CA HIS A 41 -5.45 -4.11 7.71
C HIS A 41 -5.53 -4.25 6.19
N ASN A 42 -4.83 -5.22 5.62
CA ASN A 42 -4.85 -5.44 4.19
C ASN A 42 -4.90 -6.92 3.77
N ALA A 43 -5.20 -7.13 2.49
CA ALA A 43 -5.03 -8.37 1.75
C ALA A 43 -4.39 -8.05 0.40
N LEU A 44 -3.67 -9.02 -0.17
CA LEU A 44 -2.80 -8.80 -1.32
C LEU A 44 -3.18 -9.71 -2.49
N ILE A 45 -3.17 -9.15 -3.69
CA ILE A 45 -3.24 -9.89 -4.96
C ILE A 45 -1.91 -9.67 -5.67
N VAL A 46 -1.04 -10.68 -5.64
CA VAL A 46 0.33 -10.58 -6.15
C VAL A 46 0.42 -11.19 -7.55
N PHE A 47 1.01 -10.45 -8.49
CA PHE A 47 1.21 -10.88 -9.88
C PHE A 47 2.60 -11.50 -10.08
N ALA A 48 2.79 -12.13 -11.24
CA ALA A 48 4.00 -12.90 -11.54
C ALA A 48 5.28 -12.05 -11.64
N ASP A 49 5.15 -10.76 -11.94
CA ASP A 49 6.26 -9.80 -12.00
C ASP A 49 6.57 -9.16 -10.63
N GLY A 50 5.85 -9.55 -9.58
CA GLY A 50 6.00 -9.03 -8.23
C GLY A 50 5.15 -7.80 -7.92
N ALA A 51 4.51 -7.17 -8.91
CA ALA A 51 3.57 -6.10 -8.66
C ALA A 51 2.31 -6.64 -7.97
N TYR A 52 1.60 -5.81 -7.22
CA TYR A 52 0.40 -6.27 -6.51
C TYR A 52 -0.71 -5.22 -6.37
N ILE A 53 -1.92 -5.71 -6.06
CA ILE A 53 -3.02 -4.88 -5.57
C ILE A 53 -3.05 -5.03 -4.05
N GLU A 54 -2.94 -3.91 -3.34
CA GLU A 54 -3.21 -3.83 -1.91
C GLU A 54 -4.68 -3.46 -1.69
N LEU A 55 -5.46 -4.43 -1.21
CA LEU A 55 -6.80 -4.18 -0.70
C LEU A 55 -6.67 -3.76 0.76
N ILE A 56 -7.00 -2.52 1.10
CA ILE A 56 -6.84 -1.99 2.47
C ILE A 56 -8.18 -1.55 3.05
N ALA A 57 -8.39 -1.84 4.33
CA ALA A 57 -9.52 -1.30 5.09
C ALA A 57 -9.06 -0.80 6.45
N PHE A 58 -9.87 0.10 7.03
CA PHE A 58 -9.59 0.73 8.31
C PHE A 58 -10.51 0.16 9.38
N ARG A 59 -9.96 -0.19 10.54
CA ARG A 59 -10.74 -0.75 11.66
C ARG A 59 -11.54 0.30 12.42
N ARG A 60 -11.19 1.58 12.25
CA ARG A 60 -11.82 2.74 12.90
C ARG A 60 -11.62 3.99 12.04
N PRO A 61 -12.47 5.03 12.21
CA PRO A 61 -12.26 6.31 11.55
C PRO A 61 -10.87 6.87 11.76
N ASN A 62 -10.26 7.38 10.69
CA ASN A 62 -8.92 7.95 10.70
C ASN A 62 -8.83 9.20 9.82
N PRO A 63 -9.55 10.30 10.16
CA PRO A 63 -9.66 11.49 9.32
C PRO A 63 -8.33 12.18 9.00
N GLU A 64 -7.30 11.96 9.82
CA GLU A 64 -5.95 12.49 9.57
C GLU A 64 -5.23 11.77 8.42
N PHE A 65 -5.62 10.54 8.11
CA PHE A 65 -4.96 9.74 7.09
C PHE A 65 -5.58 9.97 5.71
N ARG A 66 -4.74 10.28 4.72
CA ARG A 66 -5.22 10.68 3.37
C ARG A 66 -6.11 9.62 2.71
N TRP A 67 -5.76 8.33 2.83
CA TRP A 67 -6.54 7.26 2.20
C TRP A 67 -7.92 7.09 2.84
N TRP A 68 -8.02 7.29 4.17
CA TRP A 68 -9.32 7.30 4.84
C TRP A 68 -10.19 8.44 4.31
N ARG A 69 -9.64 9.65 4.14
CA ARG A 69 -10.41 10.79 3.62
C ARG A 69 -10.97 10.51 2.22
N VAL A 70 -10.18 9.88 1.35
CA VAL A 70 -10.66 9.49 0.01
C VAL A 70 -11.77 8.45 0.12
N LEU A 71 -11.58 7.39 0.91
CA LEU A 71 -12.59 6.35 1.15
C LEU A 71 -13.90 6.90 1.73
N ASP A 72 -13.80 7.81 2.69
CA ASP A 72 -14.95 8.40 3.38
C ASP A 72 -15.79 9.26 2.42
N GLN A 73 -15.13 10.02 1.53
CA GLN A 73 -15.78 10.94 0.60
C GLN A 73 -16.29 10.26 -0.68
N ALA A 74 -15.51 9.35 -1.25
CA ALA A 74 -15.76 8.76 -2.57
C ALA A 74 -16.31 7.33 -2.51
N GLY A 75 -16.18 6.65 -1.36
CA GLY A 75 -16.48 5.23 -1.24
C GLY A 75 -15.31 4.33 -1.66
N ASP A 76 -15.60 3.04 -1.82
CA ASP A 76 -14.60 2.03 -2.14
C ASP A 76 -13.95 2.32 -3.50
N GLY A 77 -12.62 2.24 -3.58
CA GLY A 77 -11.91 2.53 -4.83
C GLY A 77 -10.41 2.74 -4.70
N LEU A 78 -9.79 3.11 -5.83
CA LEU A 78 -8.36 3.42 -5.93
C LEU A 78 -8.04 4.68 -5.10
N VAL A 79 -7.07 4.58 -4.20
CA VAL A 79 -6.62 5.69 -3.35
C VAL A 79 -5.16 6.06 -3.54
N ASP A 80 -4.33 5.17 -4.10
CA ASP A 80 -2.91 5.42 -4.33
C ASP A 80 -2.23 4.41 -5.25
N PHE A 81 -0.96 4.66 -5.55
CA PHE A 81 -0.03 3.71 -6.14
C PHE A 81 1.40 3.97 -5.67
N ALA A 82 2.25 2.96 -5.73
CA ALA A 82 3.68 3.07 -5.43
C ALA A 82 4.52 2.61 -6.63
N LEU A 83 5.65 3.28 -6.81
CA LEU A 83 6.66 2.90 -7.78
C LEU A 83 7.87 2.32 -7.05
N LEU A 84 8.53 1.33 -7.63
CA LEU A 84 9.68 0.65 -7.06
C LEU A 84 10.99 1.33 -7.53
N PRO A 85 11.68 2.09 -6.65
CA PRO A 85 12.99 2.65 -6.97
C PRO A 85 14.09 1.59 -6.92
N GLY A 86 15.14 1.79 -7.71
CA GLY A 86 16.34 0.94 -7.63
C GLY A 86 17.19 1.31 -6.42
N ASP A 87 17.33 2.61 -6.15
CA ASP A 87 17.91 3.16 -4.93
C ASP A 87 17.05 4.34 -4.49
N ILE A 88 16.22 4.12 -3.48
CA ILE A 88 15.27 5.13 -2.99
C ILE A 88 15.96 6.44 -2.58
N ALA A 89 17.19 6.40 -2.05
CA ALA A 89 17.88 7.62 -1.65
C ALA A 89 18.32 8.42 -2.88
N ALA A 90 18.92 7.75 -3.86
CA ALA A 90 19.33 8.37 -5.11
C ALA A 90 18.13 8.88 -5.93
N ASP A 91 17.07 8.08 -6.03
CA ASP A 91 15.87 8.41 -6.80
C ASP A 91 15.10 9.60 -6.18
N VAL A 92 14.96 9.64 -4.85
CA VAL A 92 14.36 10.79 -4.13
C VAL A 92 15.21 12.05 -4.30
N ALA A 93 16.53 11.95 -4.16
CA ALA A 93 17.42 13.10 -4.36
C ALA A 93 17.32 13.64 -5.80
N ALA A 94 17.26 12.75 -6.79
CA ALA A 94 17.13 13.10 -8.18
C ALA A 94 15.75 13.70 -8.51
N ALA A 95 14.68 13.26 -7.85
CA ALA A 95 13.36 13.85 -7.95
C ALA A 95 13.33 15.27 -7.34
N LYS A 96 13.90 15.45 -6.15
CA LYS A 96 14.06 16.77 -5.49
C LYS A 96 14.87 17.76 -6.34
N ALA A 97 15.97 17.30 -6.94
CA ALA A 97 16.79 18.13 -7.83
C ALA A 97 16.03 18.60 -9.08
N ARG A 98 14.93 17.92 -9.45
CA ARG A 98 14.02 18.30 -10.54
C ARG A 98 12.81 19.13 -10.07
N GLY A 99 12.79 19.53 -8.81
CA GLY A 99 11.76 20.41 -8.24
C GLY A 99 10.54 19.69 -7.64
N LEU A 100 10.57 18.36 -7.52
CA LEU A 100 9.49 17.64 -6.83
C LEU A 100 9.64 17.77 -5.31
N ALA A 101 8.54 18.15 -4.65
CA ALA A 101 8.46 18.16 -3.19
C ALA A 101 8.15 16.74 -2.69
N LEU A 102 9.17 16.04 -2.20
CA LEU A 102 9.06 14.72 -1.59
C LEU A 102 9.66 14.72 -0.18
N GLU A 103 9.01 14.04 0.74
CA GLU A 103 9.48 13.70 2.07
C GLU A 103 10.05 12.27 2.08
N GLY A 104 10.99 12.02 3.00
CA GLY A 104 11.70 10.75 3.09
C GLY A 104 13.07 10.73 2.36
N PRO A 105 13.70 9.55 2.24
CA PRO A 105 13.14 8.23 2.57
C PRO A 105 12.88 8.03 4.07
N THR A 106 11.82 7.30 4.41
CA THR A 106 11.42 6.96 5.78
C THR A 106 11.36 5.44 5.92
N ASP A 107 11.94 4.92 6.99
CA ASP A 107 11.93 3.50 7.29
C ASP A 107 10.54 3.03 7.73
N GLY A 108 10.16 1.87 7.23
CA GLY A 108 8.93 1.15 7.56
C GLY A 108 9.22 -0.33 7.75
N GLY A 109 8.25 -1.03 8.32
CA GLY A 109 8.40 -2.46 8.52
C GLY A 109 7.22 -3.06 9.26
N ARG A 110 7.12 -4.38 9.20
CA ARG A 110 6.14 -5.17 9.94
C ARG A 110 6.71 -6.54 10.31
N LEU A 111 6.28 -7.05 11.47
CA LEU A 111 6.52 -8.44 11.86
C LEU A 111 5.43 -9.35 11.29
N ARG A 112 5.86 -10.42 10.64
CA ARG A 112 5.01 -11.52 10.23
C ARG A 112 4.67 -12.42 11.43
N PRO A 113 3.55 -13.19 11.38
CA PRO A 113 3.20 -14.13 12.45
C PRO A 113 4.25 -15.21 12.72
N ASP A 114 5.09 -15.54 11.74
CA ASP A 114 6.21 -16.49 11.86
C ASP A 114 7.48 -15.87 12.49
N GLY A 115 7.43 -14.60 12.89
CA GLY A 115 8.54 -13.90 13.53
C GLY A 115 9.51 -13.23 12.55
N GLU A 116 9.34 -13.39 11.24
CA GLU A 116 10.17 -12.71 10.24
C GLU A 116 9.83 -11.22 10.18
N ARG A 117 10.86 -10.37 10.12
CA ARG A 117 10.70 -8.92 9.98
C ARG A 117 10.82 -8.52 8.51
N LEU A 118 9.76 -7.90 7.99
CA LEU A 118 9.79 -7.19 6.72
C LEU A 118 10.16 -5.73 6.99
N GLU A 119 11.07 -5.20 6.18
CA GLU A 119 11.52 -3.82 6.24
C GLU A 119 11.45 -3.21 4.85
N TRP A 120 11.10 -1.93 4.80
CA TRP A 120 11.04 -1.18 3.55
C TRP A 120 11.31 0.29 3.82
N ARG A 121 11.55 1.04 2.75
CA ARG A 121 11.67 2.50 2.81
C ARG A 121 10.67 3.13 1.85
N THR A 122 10.07 4.24 2.27
CA THR A 122 9.09 4.98 1.44
C THR A 122 9.45 6.45 1.36
N ALA A 123 9.02 7.10 0.28
CA ALA A 123 9.10 8.55 0.11
C ALA A 123 7.82 9.03 -0.61
N ARG A 124 7.37 10.24 -0.32
CA ARG A 124 6.07 10.75 -0.80
C ARG A 124 5.99 12.27 -0.76
#